data_AF-A0A816YML7-F1
#
_entry.id   AF-A0A816YML7-F1
#
_cell.length_a   1.000
_cell.length_b   1.000
_cell.length_c   1.000
_cell.angle_alpha   90.00
_cell.angle_beta   90.00
_cell.angle_gamma   90.00
#
_symmetry.space_group_name_H-M   'P 1'
#
loop_
_entity.id
_entity.type
_entity.pdbx_description
1 polymer ?
#
loop_
_entity_poly.entity_id
_entity_poly.type
_entity_poly.pdbx_seq_one_letter_code
_entity_poly.pdbx_strand_id
1 'polypeptide(L)'
;MDEGKAFVISSGALGQSLVNDIHGVPKVDAIYIFCGKKARHKPWAKDWSKIRGVFTSIKPICESLKKVTRECDHDSIPMSFVPKRTMTEGAIGFDQKNLDQLPPSYMYSVIFKDIVLEINDAKSIKALEIYCKKKKFLKQK
;
A
#
# COMPACT_ATOMS: atom_id res chain seq x y z
N MET A 1 -3.78 -1.54 17.48
CA MET A 1 -4.30 -0.32 16.83
C MET A 1 -3.19 0.18 15.95
N ASP A 2 -3.35 0.13 14.63
CA ASP A 2 -2.32 0.63 13.71
C ASP A 2 -2.40 2.16 13.71
N GLU A 3 -1.45 2.81 14.38
CA GLU A 3 -1.32 4.25 14.34
C GLU A 3 -0.70 4.65 12.98
N GLY A 4 -1.43 5.47 12.22
CA GLY A 4 -0.98 5.95 10.91
C GLY A 4 0.39 6.61 10.98
N LYS A 5 1.24 6.31 9.98
CA LYS A 5 2.55 6.94 9.79
C LYS A 5 2.42 8.26 9.03
N ALA A 6 3.24 9.24 9.40
CA ALA A 6 3.28 10.56 8.79
C ALA A 6 4.55 10.75 7.96
N PHE A 7 4.39 11.44 6.82
CA PHE A 7 5.46 11.91 5.95
C PHE A 7 5.50 13.43 6.00
N VAL A 8 6.67 14.02 6.24
CA VAL A 8 6.82 15.46 6.41
C VAL A 8 7.62 16.05 5.26
N ILE A 9 7.11 17.11 4.64
CA ILE A 9 7.84 17.93 3.67
C ILE A 9 8.09 19.28 4.32
N SER A 10 9.35 19.68 4.44
CA SER A 10 9.73 20.97 5.05
C SER A 10 10.68 21.76 4.16
N SER A 11 10.73 23.07 4.37
CA SER A 11 11.70 23.92 3.69
C SER A 11 13.12 23.67 4.21
N GLY A 12 14.14 24.06 3.45
CA GLY A 12 15.53 23.93 3.91
C GLY A 12 15.85 24.73 5.19
N ALA A 13 15.29 25.92 5.33
CA ALA A 13 15.54 26.78 6.49
C ALA A 13 14.78 26.29 7.73
N LEU A 14 13.47 26.05 7.58
CA LEU A 14 12.62 25.54 8.68
C LEU A 14 12.99 24.11 9.06
N GLY A 15 13.36 23.29 8.08
CA GLY A 15 13.72 21.89 8.30
C GLY A 15 14.91 21.74 9.25
N GLN A 16 15.86 22.68 9.25
CA GLN A 16 17.04 22.59 10.11
C GLN A 16 16.68 22.70 11.60
N SER A 17 15.70 23.53 11.97
CA SER A 17 15.20 23.60 13.35
C SER A 17 14.19 22.49 13.62
N LEU A 18 13.18 22.33 12.75
CA LEU A 18 12.07 21.40 12.89
C LEU A 18 12.53 19.95 13.08
N VAL A 19 13.56 19.51 12.36
CA VAL A 19 14.03 18.12 12.40
C VAL A 19 14.49 17.72 13.81
N ASN A 20 15.06 18.64 14.59
CA ASN A 20 15.46 18.35 15.98
C ASN A 20 14.26 17.95 16.85
N ASP A 21 13.08 18.50 16.58
CA ASP A 21 11.89 18.25 17.38
C ASP A 21 11.16 16.98 16.91
N ILE A 22 11.17 16.71 15.60
CA ILE A 22 10.31 15.67 15.01
C ILE A 22 11.05 14.35 14.70
N HIS A 23 12.39 14.33 14.69
CA HIS A 23 13.11 13.09 14.34
C HIS A 23 12.84 11.95 15.33
N GLY A 24 12.64 12.26 16.61
CA GLY A 24 12.37 11.28 17.67
C GLY A 24 10.94 10.73 17.65
N VAL A 25 10.01 11.42 16.98
CA VAL A 25 8.58 11.06 16.99
C VAL A 25 8.38 9.73 16.24
N PRO A 26 7.89 8.66 16.91
CA PRO A 26 7.77 7.33 16.30
C PRO A 26 6.86 7.31 15.06
N LYS A 27 5.82 8.15 15.04
CA LYS A 27 4.87 8.26 13.91
C LYS A 27 5.46 8.93 12.67
N VAL A 28 6.57 9.67 12.80
CA VAL A 28 7.24 10.29 11.66
C VAL A 28 8.14 9.25 11.02
N ASP A 29 7.77 8.78 9.82
CA ASP A 29 8.48 7.72 9.10
C ASP A 29 9.58 8.29 8.19
N ALA A 30 9.30 9.43 7.55
CA ALA A 30 10.25 10.07 6.64
C ALA A 30 10.04 11.58 6.55
N ILE A 31 11.15 12.29 6.36
CA ILE A 31 11.23 13.74 6.20
C ILE A 31 11.90 14.06 4.85
N TYR A 32 11.30 14.96 4.08
CA TYR A 32 11.80 15.44 2.80
C TYR A 32 12.09 16.94 2.90
N ILE A 33 13.30 17.35 2.52
CA ILE A 33 13.67 18.77 2.52
C ILE A 33 13.51 19.32 1.11
N PHE A 34 12.60 20.27 0.93
CA PHE A 34 12.35 20.96 -0.34
C PHE A 34 12.91 22.39 -0.29
N CYS A 35 13.93 22.69 -1.09
CA CYS A 35 14.59 24.00 -1.05
C CYS A 35 15.28 24.36 -2.37
N GLY A 36 15.45 25.65 -2.65
CA GLY A 36 16.20 26.11 -3.82
C GLY A 36 17.71 25.91 -3.72
N LYS A 37 18.28 25.92 -2.50
CA LYS A 37 19.75 25.89 -2.27
C LYS A 37 20.20 24.55 -1.69
N LYS A 38 20.12 23.47 -2.47
CA LYS A 38 20.48 22.11 -2.01
C LYS A 38 21.85 22.00 -1.35
N ALA A 39 22.88 22.66 -1.89
CA ALA A 39 24.25 22.62 -1.36
C ALA A 39 24.34 23.15 0.08
N ARG A 40 23.50 24.13 0.46
CA ARG A 40 23.43 24.67 1.82
C ARG A 40 22.81 23.68 2.80
N HIS A 41 21.80 22.92 2.36
CA HIS A 41 20.99 22.10 3.27
C HIS A 41 21.40 20.62 3.30
N LYS A 42 22.12 20.12 2.28
CA LYS A 42 22.61 18.74 2.24
C LYS A 42 23.57 18.38 3.39
N PRO A 43 24.49 19.26 3.86
CA PRO A 43 25.45 18.91 4.90
C PRO A 43 24.81 18.54 6.23
N TRP A 44 23.84 19.30 6.74
CA TRP A 44 23.17 18.97 8.00
C TRP A 44 22.09 17.89 7.81
N ALA A 45 21.47 17.83 6.63
CA ALA A 45 20.41 16.86 6.36
C ALA A 45 20.91 15.40 6.36
N LYS A 46 22.18 15.18 6.03
CA LYS A 46 22.78 13.82 5.98
C LYS A 46 22.95 13.19 7.37
N ASP A 47 22.96 14.01 8.42
CA ASP A 47 23.22 13.56 9.79
C ASP A 47 21.96 12.93 10.42
N TRP A 48 20.82 12.99 9.74
CA TRP A 48 19.54 12.50 10.24
C TRP A 48 19.03 11.29 9.44
N SER A 49 18.86 10.16 10.12
CA SER A 49 18.44 8.89 9.50
C SER A 49 17.05 8.93 8.85
N LYS A 50 16.12 9.75 9.36
CA LYS A 50 14.76 9.90 8.83
C LYS A 50 14.67 10.86 7.64
N ILE A 51 15.74 11.59 7.31
CA ILE A 51 15.73 12.45 6.13
C ILE A 51 16.00 11.61 4.89
N ARG A 52 15.01 11.53 4.00
CA ARG A 52 15.12 10.78 2.73
C ARG A 52 15.86 11.56 1.65
N GLY A 53 15.98 12.87 1.80
CA GLY A 53 16.83 13.68 0.94
C GLY A 53 16.51 15.17 0.92
N VAL A 54 17.36 15.88 0.19
CA VAL A 54 17.21 17.32 -0.11
C VAL A 54 16.96 17.49 -1.61
N PHE A 55 15.85 18.14 -1.94
CA PHE A 55 15.28 18.24 -3.28
C PHE A 55 15.06 19.71 -3.67
N THR A 56 15.32 20.01 -4.92
CA THR A 56 15.04 21.33 -5.55
C THR A 56 13.79 21.30 -6.43
N SER A 57 13.24 20.10 -6.67
CA SER A 57 12.01 19.88 -7.43
C SER A 57 11.08 18.99 -6.61
N ILE A 58 9.77 19.22 -6.74
CA ILE A 58 8.74 18.42 -6.06
C ILE A 58 8.56 17.04 -6.72
N LYS A 59 8.86 16.90 -8.02
CA LYS A 59 8.62 15.66 -8.78
C LYS A 59 9.29 14.42 -8.15
N PRO A 60 10.57 14.44 -7.76
CA PRO A 60 11.22 13.29 -7.12
C PRO A 60 10.60 12.93 -5.76
N ILE A 61 10.06 13.91 -5.03
CA ILE A 61 9.36 13.67 -3.76
C ILE A 61 8.05 12.93 -4.03
N CYS A 62 7.28 13.36 -5.04
CA CYS A 62 6.07 12.68 -5.45
C CYS A 62 6.31 11.23 -5.88
N GLU A 63 7.36 10.96 -6.67
CA GLU A 63 7.68 9.59 -7.09
C GLU A 63 8.10 8.72 -5.91
N SER A 64 8.87 9.27 -4.96
CA SER A 64 9.21 8.58 -3.71
C SER A 64 7.96 8.22 -2.92
N LEU A 65 7.03 9.17 -2.76
CA LEU A 65 5.77 8.95 -2.04
C LEU A 65 4.90 7.90 -2.74
N LYS A 66 4.74 7.97 -4.07
CA LYS A 66 3.99 6.96 -4.84
C LYS A 66 4.55 5.55 -4.63
N LYS A 67 5.87 5.40 -4.59
CA LYS A 67 6.50 4.10 -4.35
C LYS A 67 6.13 3.56 -2.97
N VAL A 68 6.21 4.40 -1.94
CA VAL A 68 5.82 4.03 -0.57
C VAL A 68 4.34 3.66 -0.49
N THR A 69 3.46 4.41 -1.14
CA THR A 69 2.02 4.08 -1.19
C THR A 69 1.78 2.72 -1.86
N ARG A 70 2.47 2.42 -2.96
CA ARG A 70 2.36 1.12 -3.65
C ARG A 70 2.89 -0.04 -2.80
N GLU A 71 3.96 0.16 -2.04
CA GLU A 71 4.50 -0.85 -1.13
C GLU A 71 3.54 -1.13 0.03
N CYS A 72 2.84 -0.12 0.55
CA CYS A 72 1.76 -0.30 1.53
C CYS A 72 0.51 -0.95 0.93
N ASP A 73 0.19 -0.63 -0.33
CA ASP A 73 -0.98 -1.16 -1.03
C ASP A 73 -0.77 -2.59 -1.53
N HIS A 74 0.48 -3.04 -1.72
CA HIS A 74 0.79 -4.42 -2.14
C HIS A 74 0.44 -5.49 -1.08
N ASP A 75 0.22 -5.09 0.18
CA ASP A 75 -0.40 -5.95 1.21
C ASP A 75 -1.93 -6.11 1.04
N SER A 76 -2.53 -5.31 0.15
CA SER A 76 -3.88 -5.47 -0.37
C SER A 76 -3.80 -5.88 -1.83
N ILE A 77 -3.79 -7.19 -2.09
CA ILE A 77 -3.90 -7.72 -3.46
C ILE A 77 -5.07 -7.00 -4.15
N PRO A 78 -4.84 -6.25 -5.25
CA PRO A 78 -5.91 -5.56 -5.94
C PRO A 78 -6.83 -6.62 -6.55
N MET A 79 -7.98 -6.81 -5.90
CA MET A 79 -9.01 -7.73 -6.34
C MET A 79 -9.94 -6.97 -7.29
N SER A 80 -9.72 -7.10 -8.60
CA SER A 80 -10.68 -6.60 -9.58
C SER A 80 -11.78 -7.65 -9.78
N PHE A 81 -13.02 -7.27 -9.46
CA PHE A 81 -14.18 -8.08 -9.78
C PHE A 81 -14.64 -7.76 -11.20
N VAL A 82 -14.54 -8.73 -12.10
CA VAL A 82 -15.26 -8.66 -13.37
C VAL A 82 -16.75 -8.80 -13.04
N PRO A 83 -17.62 -7.83 -13.39
CA PRO A 83 -19.04 -7.97 -13.13
C PRO A 83 -19.59 -9.16 -13.91
N LYS A 84 -20.10 -10.18 -13.22
CA LYS A 84 -21.05 -11.12 -13.81
C LYS A 84 -22.30 -10.30 -14.13
N ARG A 85 -22.41 -9.79 -15.36
CA ARG A 85 -23.70 -9.30 -15.81
C ARG A 85 -24.63 -10.51 -15.85
N THR A 86 -25.77 -10.34 -15.19
CA THR A 86 -26.88 -11.27 -15.04
C THR A 86 -27.06 -12.12 -16.29
N MET A 87 -27.10 -13.43 -16.09
CA MET A 87 -27.45 -14.37 -17.15
C MET A 87 -28.88 -14.08 -17.59
N THR A 88 -29.01 -13.33 -18.68
CA THR A 88 -30.18 -13.43 -19.55
C THR A 88 -29.74 -14.29 -20.72
N GLU A 89 -30.26 -15.51 -20.73
CA GLU A 89 -30.24 -16.41 -21.87
C GLU A 89 -30.75 -15.65 -23.11
N GLY A 90 -29.91 -15.53 -24.14
CA GLY A 90 -30.27 -14.84 -25.37
C GLY A 90 -29.16 -13.97 -25.93
N ALA A 91 -28.23 -14.64 -26.63
CA ALA A 91 -27.36 -14.13 -27.69
C ALA A 91 -26.98 -12.64 -27.69
N ILE A 92 -25.72 -12.33 -27.33
CA ILE A 92 -24.77 -11.61 -28.20
C ILE A 92 -23.36 -11.81 -27.63
N GLY A 93 -22.45 -12.28 -28.49
CA GLY A 93 -21.12 -12.77 -28.13
C GLY A 93 -20.28 -11.76 -27.37
N PHE A 94 -19.76 -12.19 -26.21
CA PHE A 94 -18.58 -11.60 -25.61
C PHE A 94 -17.41 -12.55 -25.83
N ASP A 95 -16.36 -12.01 -26.43
CA ASP A 95 -15.19 -12.69 -26.94
C ASP A 95 -14.55 -13.56 -25.83
N GLN A 96 -14.66 -14.88 -26.00
CA GLN A 96 -14.12 -15.94 -25.13
C GLN A 96 -12.58 -16.03 -25.21
N LYS A 97 -11.89 -14.91 -25.45
CA LYS A 97 -10.47 -14.88 -25.86
C LYS A 97 -9.45 -14.68 -24.74
N ASN A 98 -9.87 -14.61 -23.48
CA ASN A 98 -8.95 -14.26 -22.39
C ASN A 98 -9.09 -15.11 -21.12
N LEU A 99 -9.66 -16.31 -21.19
CA LEU A 99 -9.53 -17.27 -20.08
C LEU A 99 -8.18 -18.00 -20.09
N ASP A 100 -7.62 -18.26 -21.27
CA ASP A 100 -6.36 -19.01 -21.43
C ASP A 100 -5.12 -18.21 -21.01
N GLN A 101 -5.26 -16.88 -20.86
CA GLN A 101 -4.20 -15.99 -20.38
C GLN A 101 -4.25 -15.74 -18.88
N LEU A 102 -5.25 -16.31 -18.18
CA LEU A 102 -5.34 -16.16 -16.74
C LEU A 102 -4.28 -17.05 -16.07
N PRO A 103 -3.54 -16.53 -15.08
CA PRO A 103 -2.61 -17.35 -14.35
C PRO A 103 -3.37 -18.52 -13.69
N PRO A 104 -2.78 -19.73 -13.60
CA PRO A 104 -3.43 -20.89 -12.98
C PRO A 104 -3.99 -20.62 -11.57
N SER A 105 -3.41 -19.63 -10.87
CA SER A 105 -3.88 -19.16 -9.58
C SER A 105 -5.32 -18.61 -9.57
N TYR A 106 -5.83 -18.18 -10.72
CA TYR A 106 -7.19 -17.68 -10.87
C TYR A 106 -8.23 -18.76 -10.57
N MET A 107 -8.00 -20.01 -11.00
CA MET A 107 -8.88 -21.13 -10.70
C MET A 107 -9.03 -21.35 -9.19
N TYR A 108 -7.94 -21.26 -8.43
CA TYR A 108 -8.00 -21.37 -6.97
C TYR A 108 -8.78 -20.22 -6.34
N SER A 109 -8.67 -19.00 -6.87
CA SER A 109 -9.44 -17.84 -6.37
C SER A 109 -10.94 -17.99 -6.63
N VAL A 110 -11.32 -18.52 -7.80
CA VAL A 110 -12.73 -18.77 -8.14
C VAL A 110 -13.31 -19.85 -7.23
N ILE A 111 -12.62 -20.99 -7.10
CA ILE A 111 -13.05 -22.09 -6.23
C ILE A 111 -13.15 -21.63 -4.78
N PHE A 112 -12.15 -20.89 -4.28
CA PHE A 112 -12.18 -20.36 -2.92
C PHE A 112 -13.34 -19.39 -2.69
N LYS A 113 -13.61 -18.50 -3.65
CA LYS A 113 -14.75 -17.58 -3.59
C LYS A 113 -16.07 -18.36 -3.52
N ASP A 114 -16.27 -19.34 -4.39
CA ASP A 114 -17.52 -20.09 -4.44
C ASP A 114 -17.73 -20.86 -3.13
N ILE A 115 -16.70 -21.50 -2.60
CA ILE A 115 -16.73 -22.12 -1.27
C ILE A 115 -17.11 -21.10 -0.19
N VAL A 116 -16.46 -19.93 -0.16
CA VAL A 116 -16.74 -18.91 0.87
C VAL A 116 -18.18 -18.37 0.76
N LEU A 117 -18.70 -18.21 -0.44
CA LEU A 117 -20.08 -17.74 -0.68
C LEU A 117 -21.13 -18.81 -0.37
N GLU A 118 -20.79 -20.09 -0.48
CA GLU A 118 -21.65 -21.21 -0.12
C GLU A 118 -21.68 -21.48 1.39
N ILE A 119 -20.73 -20.92 2.17
CA ILE A 119 -20.80 -20.96 3.63
C ILE A 119 -21.95 -20.06 4.10
N ASN A 120 -23.11 -20.66 4.33
CA ASN A 120 -24.28 -19.99 4.90
C ASN A 120 -24.35 -20.07 6.45
N ASP A 121 -23.30 -20.59 7.08
CA ASP A 121 -23.22 -20.71 8.55
C ASP A 121 -22.32 -19.62 9.15
N ALA A 122 -22.93 -18.74 9.96
CA ALA A 122 -22.24 -17.63 10.61
C ALA A 122 -21.10 -18.09 11.55
N LYS A 123 -21.17 -19.32 12.11
CA LYS A 123 -20.07 -19.85 12.94
C LYS A 123 -18.85 -20.18 12.08
N SER A 124 -19.06 -20.77 10.93
CA SER A 124 -18.01 -21.12 9.96
C SER A 124 -17.31 -19.87 9.39
N ILE A 125 -18.07 -18.80 9.10
CA ILE A 125 -17.50 -17.50 8.70
C ILE A 125 -16.62 -16.92 9.82
N LYS A 126 -17.11 -16.92 11.07
CA LYS A 126 -16.34 -16.44 12.23
C LYS A 126 -15.07 -17.28 12.46
N ALA A 127 -15.14 -18.60 12.28
CA ALA A 127 -13.97 -19.47 12.40
C ALA A 127 -12.91 -19.17 11.33
N LEU A 128 -13.34 -18.92 10.08
CA LEU A 128 -12.47 -18.52 8.98
C LEU A 128 -11.82 -17.15 9.26
N GLU A 129 -12.58 -16.19 9.78
CA GLU A 129 -12.08 -14.87 10.20
C GLU A 129 -10.99 -15.00 11.29
N ILE A 130 -11.24 -15.82 12.32
CA ILE A 130 -10.30 -16.08 13.41
C ILE A 130 -9.02 -16.73 12.88
N TYR A 131 -9.14 -17.73 11.99
CA TYR A 131 -7.99 -18.40 11.38
C TYR A 131 -7.13 -17.42 10.57
N CYS A 132 -7.75 -16.60 9.72
CA CYS A 132 -7.06 -15.59 8.92
C CYS A 132 -6.33 -14.56 9.78
N LYS A 133 -6.95 -14.12 10.88
CA LYS A 133 -6.32 -13.22 11.87
C LYS A 133 -5.08 -13.87 12.48
N LYS A 134 -5.17 -15.12 12.98
CA LYS A 134 -4.04 -15.85 13.58
C LYS A 134 -2.87 -16.06 12.61
N LYS A 135 -3.14 -16.35 11.33
CA LYS A 135 -2.10 -16.60 10.32
C LYS A 135 -1.30 -15.35 9.96
N LYS A 136 -1.91 -14.14 10.02
CA LYS A 136 -1.18 -12.87 9.86
C LYS A 136 -0.12 -12.65 10.95
N PHE A 137 -0.35 -13.12 12.17
CA PHE A 137 0.61 -13.00 13.27
C PHE A 137 1.80 -13.99 13.20
N LEU A 138 1.65 -15.11 12.49
CA LEU A 138 2.70 -16.14 12.38
C LEU A 138 3.73 -15.86 11.27
N LYS A 139 3.51 -14.86 10.41
CA LYS A 139 4.46 -14.44 9.35
C LYS A 139 5.39 -13.30 9.77
N GLN A 140 5.31 -12.84 11.03
CA GLN A 140 6.11 -11.72 11.56
C GLN A 140 7.17 -12.16 12.59
N LYS A 141 7.58 -13.43 12.58
CA LYS A 141 8.65 -13.97 13.41
C LYS A 141 9.69 -14.63 12.51
#